data_AF-A0A7S2XMX2-F1
#
_entry.id   AF-A0A7S2XMX2-F1
#
_cell.length_a   1.000
_cell.length_b   1.000
_cell.length_c   1.000
_cell.angle_alpha   90.00
_cell.angle_beta   90.00
_cell.angle_gamma   90.00
#
_symmetry.space_group_name_H-M   'P 1'
#
loop_
_entity.id
_entity.type
_entity.pdbx_description
1 polymer ?
#
loop_
_entity_poly.entity_id
_entity_poly.type
_entity_poly.pdbx_seq_one_letter_code
_entity_poly.pdbx_strand_id
1 'polypeptide(L)'
;VVGPYTHWHVIAMQPKMFRSLIDFFDRHLLNDHTSKDLSPVEVFSMGHDMGWQQLESWPPPNCSTHKFVFAQENDHTLSLLKMDTQHDNLKESEVSYTYDPADPTPQIGGATFNPSNCGRLAQNEIEESRDDILVFTSKPIVDQPMTIAGEMKVRLMVESNVEGTDYVT
;
A
#
# COMPACT_ATOMS: atom_id res chain seq x y z
N VAL A 1 7.11 14.97 -4.09
CA VAL A 1 6.36 14.39 -5.23
C VAL A 1 6.38 12.87 -5.12
N VAL A 2 5.22 12.23 -5.11
CA VAL A 2 5.05 10.77 -5.07
C VAL A 2 4.13 10.39 -6.24
N GLY A 3 4.68 9.70 -7.23
CA GLY A 3 3.90 9.25 -8.40
C GLY A 3 3.75 7.73 -8.43
N PRO A 4 2.95 7.20 -9.36
CA PRO A 4 2.68 5.76 -9.50
C PRO A 4 3.83 5.11 -10.27
N TYR A 5 5.05 5.27 -9.78
CA TYR A 5 6.29 4.93 -10.47
C TYR A 5 6.91 3.65 -9.91
N THR A 6 7.72 3.03 -10.75
CA THR A 6 8.69 2.01 -10.35
C THR A 6 10.08 2.64 -10.46
N HIS A 7 11.11 1.95 -9.96
CA HIS A 7 12.48 2.45 -10.09
C HIS A 7 12.83 2.82 -11.55
N TRP A 8 12.47 1.95 -12.49
CA TRP A 8 12.81 2.06 -13.91
C TRP A 8 12.10 3.22 -14.63
N HIS A 9 11.03 3.77 -14.06
CA HIS A 9 10.36 4.95 -14.62
C HIS A 9 11.23 6.22 -14.56
N VAL A 10 12.32 6.24 -13.78
CA VAL A 10 13.30 7.33 -13.78
C VAL A 10 13.93 7.54 -15.16
N ILE A 11 14.13 6.45 -15.92
CA ILE A 11 14.74 6.49 -17.26
C ILE A 11 13.83 7.22 -18.25
N ALA A 12 12.51 7.11 -18.09
CA ALA A 12 11.52 7.76 -18.95
C ALA A 12 11.35 9.27 -18.68
N MET A 13 12.17 9.86 -17.80
CA MET A 13 12.18 11.29 -17.47
C MET A 13 10.78 11.86 -17.19
N GLN A 14 10.12 11.32 -16.16
CA GLN A 14 8.73 11.67 -15.84
C GLN A 14 8.51 13.19 -15.74
N PRO A 15 7.70 13.80 -16.62
CA PRO A 15 7.61 15.27 -16.75
C PRO A 15 7.26 15.98 -15.45
N LYS A 16 6.40 15.37 -14.63
CA LYS A 16 6.01 15.92 -13.33
C LYS A 16 7.19 16.01 -12.36
N MET A 17 7.96 14.92 -12.22
CA MET A 17 9.12 14.87 -11.33
C MET A 17 10.17 15.91 -11.74
N PHE A 18 10.49 15.99 -13.03
CA PHE A 18 11.45 16.97 -13.56
C PHE A 18 10.96 18.40 -13.39
N ARG A 19 9.68 18.67 -13.66
CA ARG A 19 9.13 20.02 -13.52
C ARG A 19 9.21 20.50 -12.07
N SER A 20 8.81 19.67 -11.11
CA SER A 20 8.90 20.03 -9.69
C SER A 20 10.35 20.23 -9.23
N LEU A 21 11.32 19.49 -9.80
CA LEU A 21 12.75 19.69 -9.53
C LEU A 21 13.27 21.03 -10.07
N ILE A 22 12.91 21.39 -11.31
CA ILE A 22 13.32 22.67 -11.91
C ILE A 22 12.68 23.84 -11.16
N ASP A 23 11.38 23.78 -10.88
CA ASP A 23 10.70 24.85 -10.14
C ASP A 23 11.33 25.04 -8.73
N PHE A 24 11.79 23.96 -8.09
CA PHE A 24 12.53 24.04 -6.83
C PHE A 24 13.87 24.78 -7.00
N PHE A 25 14.65 24.45 -8.04
CA PHE A 25 15.91 25.13 -8.31
C PHE A 25 15.73 26.60 -8.70
N ASP A 26 14.74 26.91 -9.54
CA ASP A 26 14.43 28.30 -9.92
C ASP A 26 14.13 29.14 -8.67
N ARG A 27 13.32 28.60 -7.74
CA ARG A 27 12.99 29.28 -6.48
C ARG A 27 14.20 29.50 -5.58
N HIS A 28 15.04 28.48 -5.39
CA HIS A 28 16.08 28.49 -4.35
C HIS A 28 17.46 28.92 -4.84
N LEU A 29 17.77 28.78 -6.12
CA LEU A 29 19.07 29.14 -6.70
C LEU A 29 19.01 30.45 -7.48
N LEU A 30 17.87 30.77 -8.11
CA LEU A 30 17.71 31.98 -8.91
C LEU A 30 16.91 33.09 -8.20
N ASN A 31 16.44 32.84 -6.97
CA ASN A 31 15.49 33.71 -6.25
C ASN A 31 14.25 34.06 -7.08
N ASP A 32 13.85 33.18 -8.01
CA ASP A 32 12.67 33.38 -8.82
C ASP A 32 11.42 33.04 -7.99
N HIS A 33 10.80 34.07 -7.42
CA HIS A 33 9.55 33.93 -6.68
C HIS A 33 8.31 33.91 -7.58
N THR A 34 8.48 33.95 -8.91
CA THR A 34 7.38 33.78 -9.88
C THR A 34 7.07 32.31 -10.16
N SER A 35 7.96 31.39 -9.80
CA SER A 35 7.68 29.95 -9.78
C SER A 35 6.44 29.72 -8.91
N LYS A 36 5.42 29.03 -9.44
CA LYS A 36 4.17 28.69 -8.72
C LYS A 36 4.49 28.21 -7.29
N ASP A 37 3.60 28.53 -6.34
CA ASP A 37 3.71 27.97 -4.99
C ASP A 37 3.81 26.44 -5.09
N LEU A 38 4.99 25.93 -4.76
CA LEU A 38 5.26 24.51 -4.73
C LEU A 38 4.53 23.96 -3.51
N SER A 39 3.48 23.19 -3.77
CA SER A 39 2.82 22.45 -2.70
C SER A 39 3.85 21.58 -1.97
N PRO A 40 3.87 21.55 -0.63
CA PRO A 40 4.82 20.75 0.14
C PRO A 40 4.83 19.28 -0.28
N VAL A 41 3.65 18.75 -0.63
CA VAL A 41 3.49 17.36 -1.07
C VAL A 41 2.59 17.30 -2.29
N GLU A 42 3.09 16.67 -3.35
CA GLU A 42 2.28 16.30 -4.50
C GLU A 42 2.24 14.77 -4.59
N VAL A 43 1.05 14.17 -4.55
CA VAL A 43 0.85 12.72 -4.61
C VAL A 43 -0.09 12.36 -5.75
N PHE A 44 0.19 11.27 -6.45
CA PHE A 44 -0.73 10.73 -7.44
C PHE A 44 -1.71 9.77 -6.78
N SER A 45 -2.97 10.18 -6.69
CA SER A 45 -4.08 9.33 -6.26
C SER A 45 -4.34 8.22 -7.27
N MET A 46 -4.54 7.00 -6.78
CA MET A 46 -4.87 5.80 -7.55
C MET A 46 -6.29 5.34 -7.21
N GLY A 47 -6.92 4.56 -8.08
CA GLY A 47 -8.27 4.02 -7.84
C GLY A 47 -9.35 4.81 -8.57
N HIS A 48 -10.45 5.15 -7.88
CA HIS A 48 -11.60 5.83 -8.49
C HIS A 48 -11.25 7.24 -8.97
N ASP A 49 -10.63 8.06 -8.11
CA ASP A 49 -10.25 9.44 -8.43
C ASP A 49 -8.76 9.51 -8.76
N MET A 50 -8.40 9.06 -9.97
CA MET A 50 -7.02 9.08 -10.43
C MET A 50 -6.54 10.49 -10.76
N GLY A 51 -5.39 10.90 -10.21
CA GLY A 51 -4.78 12.18 -10.57
C GLY A 51 -3.84 12.74 -9.53
N TRP A 52 -3.14 13.81 -9.89
CA TRP A 52 -2.26 14.54 -8.98
C TRP A 52 -3.06 15.34 -7.97
N GLN A 53 -2.74 15.16 -6.70
CA GLN A 53 -3.28 15.88 -5.55
C GLN A 53 -2.17 16.69 -4.91
N GLN A 54 -2.49 17.91 -4.50
CA GLN A 54 -1.62 18.78 -3.73
C GLN A 54 -2.03 18.72 -2.27
N LEU A 55 -1.05 18.57 -1.37
CA LEU A 55 -1.25 18.37 0.06
C LEU A 55 -0.27 19.24 0.84
N GLU A 56 -0.72 19.76 1.97
CA GLU A 56 0.09 20.57 2.88
C GLU A 56 1.08 19.73 3.70
N SER A 57 0.80 18.43 3.87
CA SER A 57 1.64 17.52 4.65
C SER A 57 1.52 16.08 4.17
N TRP A 58 2.49 15.26 4.55
CA TRP A 58 2.38 13.81 4.49
C TRP A 58 2.62 13.21 5.89
N PRO A 59 1.74 12.34 6.40
CA PRO A 59 0.46 11.92 5.83
C PRO A 59 -0.52 13.09 5.60
N PRO A 60 -1.57 12.91 4.77
CA PRO A 60 -2.52 13.98 4.49
C PRO A 60 -3.19 14.49 5.78
N PRO A 61 -3.45 15.80 5.89
CA PRO A 61 -4.18 16.35 7.03
C PRO A 61 -5.62 15.78 7.04
N ASN A 62 -6.18 15.58 8.24
CA ASN A 62 -7.53 15.01 8.44
C ASN A 62 -7.71 13.53 8.04
N CYS A 63 -6.64 12.73 7.97
CA CYS A 63 -6.75 11.28 7.85
C CYS A 63 -7.20 10.64 9.18
N SER A 64 -8.27 9.85 9.15
CA SER A 64 -8.63 8.94 10.23
C SER A 64 -7.85 7.62 10.09
N THR A 65 -7.27 7.14 11.18
CA THR A 65 -6.70 5.78 11.20
C THR A 65 -7.84 4.77 11.28
N HIS A 66 -7.93 3.93 10.26
CA HIS A 66 -8.86 2.80 10.22
C HIS A 66 -8.13 1.51 10.56
N LYS A 67 -8.81 0.57 11.22
CA LYS A 67 -8.29 -0.76 11.47
C LYS A 67 -9.16 -1.77 10.74
N PHE A 68 -8.55 -2.57 9.89
CA PHE A 68 -9.15 -3.81 9.41
C PHE A 68 -8.74 -4.93 10.36
N VAL A 69 -9.70 -5.74 10.79
CA VAL A 69 -9.45 -6.91 11.62
C VAL A 69 -9.78 -8.16 10.84
N PHE A 70 -8.95 -9.19 11.00
CA PHE A 70 -9.22 -10.53 10.49
C PHE A 70 -10.49 -11.07 11.15
N ALA A 71 -11.42 -11.55 10.34
CA ALA A 71 -12.67 -12.13 10.82
C ALA A 71 -12.42 -13.47 11.52
N GLN A 72 -13.42 -13.88 12.30
CA GLN A 72 -13.25 -14.79 13.42
C GLN A 72 -13.86 -16.18 13.19
N GLU A 73 -14.40 -16.42 12.01
CA GLU A 73 -15.09 -17.67 11.67
C GLU A 73 -14.32 -18.44 10.59
N ASN A 74 -13.00 -18.21 10.49
CA ASN A 74 -12.13 -18.79 9.47
C ASN A 74 -12.66 -18.59 8.03
N ASP A 75 -13.38 -17.49 7.80
CA ASP A 75 -14.03 -17.15 6.53
C ASP A 75 -13.15 -16.26 5.64
N HIS A 76 -11.91 -15.98 6.08
CA HIS A 76 -10.95 -15.17 5.36
C HIS A 76 -11.45 -13.73 5.06
N THR A 77 -12.37 -13.21 5.88
CA THR A 77 -12.91 -11.85 5.69
C THR A 77 -12.10 -10.80 6.47
N LEU A 78 -11.98 -9.57 5.95
CA LEU A 78 -11.55 -8.39 6.72
C LEU A 78 -12.75 -7.54 7.14
N SER A 79 -12.86 -7.26 8.44
CA SER A 79 -13.88 -6.35 8.98
C SER A 79 -13.28 -4.97 9.24
N LEU A 80 -13.87 -3.93 8.63
CA LEU A 80 -13.47 -2.55 8.84
C LEU A 80 -14.04 -2.02 10.17
N LEU A 81 -13.16 -1.56 11.05
CA LEU A 81 -13.51 -0.98 12.34
C LEU A 81 -12.91 0.42 12.50
N LYS A 82 -13.62 1.27 13.23
CA LYS A 82 -13.06 2.53 13.75
C LYS A 82 -12.19 2.20 14.97
N MET A 83 -11.12 2.97 15.19
CA MET A 83 -10.12 2.65 16.22
C MET A 83 -10.70 2.50 17.63
N ASP A 84 -11.82 3.18 17.93
CA ASP A 84 -12.47 3.21 19.25
C ASP A 84 -13.60 2.17 19.43
N THR A 85 -13.75 1.22 18.51
CA THR A 85 -14.79 0.18 18.63
C THR A 85 -14.33 -0.86 19.65
N GLN A 86 -15.00 -0.98 20.81
CA GLN A 86 -14.67 -2.00 21.81
C GLN A 86 -14.91 -3.41 21.27
N HIS A 87 -13.96 -4.28 21.56
CA HIS A 87 -13.85 -5.66 21.08
C HIS A 87 -14.31 -6.65 22.16
N ASP A 88 -15.52 -6.45 22.72
CA ASP A 88 -15.92 -7.21 23.92
C ASP A 88 -16.38 -8.64 23.64
N ASN A 89 -16.48 -9.08 22.38
CA ASN A 89 -16.94 -10.43 22.02
C ASN A 89 -16.18 -11.05 20.85
N LEU A 90 -14.89 -10.76 20.74
CA LEU A 90 -14.05 -11.33 19.70
C LEU A 90 -13.73 -12.81 20.01
N LYS A 91 -14.26 -13.77 19.23
CA LYS A 91 -13.83 -15.18 19.26
C LYS A 91 -12.45 -15.33 18.63
N GLU A 92 -11.53 -16.00 19.32
CA GLU A 92 -10.24 -16.33 18.74
C GLU A 92 -10.41 -17.35 17.61
N SER A 93 -9.76 -17.09 16.47
CA SER A 93 -9.70 -17.96 15.31
C SER A 93 -8.28 -17.95 14.79
N GLU A 94 -7.81 -19.11 14.38
CA GLU A 94 -6.50 -19.29 13.76
C GLU A 94 -6.65 -19.76 12.31
N VAL A 95 -5.68 -19.39 11.50
CA VAL A 95 -5.48 -19.87 10.12
C VAL A 95 -4.08 -20.43 10.04
N SER A 96 -3.89 -21.46 9.24
CA SER A 96 -2.58 -22.07 9.05
C SER A 96 -2.33 -22.35 7.57
N TYR A 97 -1.06 -22.37 7.21
CA TYR A 97 -0.56 -22.76 5.91
C TYR A 97 0.78 -23.47 6.08
N THR A 98 1.23 -24.19 5.05
CA THR A 98 2.55 -24.82 5.04
C THR A 98 3.41 -24.10 4.02
N TYR A 99 4.57 -23.61 4.46
CA TYR A 99 5.58 -23.02 3.59
C TYR A 99 6.69 -24.05 3.32
N ASP A 100 6.99 -24.30 2.04
CA ASP A 100 8.12 -25.12 1.60
C ASP A 100 9.24 -24.21 1.06
N PRO A 101 10.39 -24.09 1.75
CA PRO A 101 11.52 -23.31 1.24
C PRO A 101 12.09 -23.78 -0.11
N ALA A 102 11.81 -25.03 -0.53
CA ALA A 102 12.19 -25.53 -1.84
C ALA A 102 11.22 -25.10 -2.97
N ASP A 103 10.03 -24.61 -2.61
CA ASP A 103 9.03 -24.02 -3.51
C ASP A 103 8.54 -22.66 -2.95
N PRO A 104 9.39 -21.62 -2.96
CA PRO A 104 9.07 -20.34 -2.35
C PRO A 104 7.96 -19.61 -3.11
N THR A 105 7.12 -18.87 -2.37
CA THR A 105 6.09 -18.00 -2.96
C THR A 105 6.72 -17.01 -3.95
N PRO A 106 6.30 -16.98 -5.23
CA PRO A 106 6.91 -16.11 -6.22
C PRO A 106 6.58 -14.64 -5.96
N GLN A 107 7.58 -13.76 -6.07
CA GLN A 107 7.36 -12.32 -6.03
C GLN A 107 6.76 -11.84 -7.35
N ILE A 108 5.56 -11.23 -7.33
CA ILE A 108 4.89 -10.68 -8.51
C ILE A 108 4.70 -9.17 -8.34
N GLY A 109 5.46 -8.37 -9.07
CA GLY A 109 5.37 -6.91 -9.03
C GLY A 109 5.83 -6.32 -7.70
N GLY A 110 5.28 -5.16 -7.33
CA GLY A 110 5.67 -4.43 -6.13
C GLY A 110 6.96 -3.62 -6.32
N ALA A 111 7.65 -3.35 -5.20
CA ALA A 111 8.83 -2.48 -5.15
C ALA A 111 10.14 -3.19 -5.57
N THR A 112 10.07 -4.09 -6.54
CA THR A 112 11.25 -4.85 -7.00
C THR A 112 12.13 -3.99 -7.91
N PHE A 113 13.41 -4.36 -7.99
CA PHE A 113 14.35 -3.80 -8.95
C PHE A 113 14.34 -4.55 -10.29
N ASN A 114 13.49 -5.55 -10.50
CA ASN A 114 13.43 -6.28 -11.76
C ASN A 114 12.56 -5.49 -12.77
N PRO A 115 13.13 -5.01 -13.91
CA PRO A 115 12.38 -4.22 -14.88
C PRO A 115 11.22 -4.98 -15.53
N SER A 116 11.29 -6.31 -15.61
CA SER A 116 10.21 -7.14 -16.15
C SER A 116 9.20 -7.60 -15.09
N ASN A 117 9.44 -7.32 -13.80
CA ASN A 117 8.62 -7.80 -12.70
C ASN A 117 8.57 -6.76 -11.57
N CYS A 118 8.05 -5.57 -11.85
CA CYS A 118 7.92 -4.48 -10.87
C CYS A 118 6.61 -3.70 -11.08
N GLY A 119 6.20 -2.96 -10.05
CA GLY A 119 4.98 -2.15 -10.11
C GLY A 119 3.70 -2.95 -9.95
N ARG A 120 2.62 -2.47 -10.54
CA ARG A 120 1.28 -3.04 -10.36
C ARG A 120 1.09 -4.22 -11.31
N LEU A 121 1.09 -5.42 -10.77
CA LEU A 121 0.80 -6.67 -11.49
C LEU A 121 -0.32 -7.42 -10.76
N ALA A 122 -1.08 -8.19 -11.53
CA ALA A 122 -2.19 -8.97 -11.01
C ALA A 122 -1.67 -10.13 -10.13
N GLN A 123 -2.35 -10.37 -9.01
CA GLN A 123 -2.00 -11.42 -8.04
C GLN A 123 -2.95 -12.64 -8.11
N ASN A 124 -4.07 -12.53 -8.81
CA ASN A 124 -5.15 -13.54 -8.82
C ASN A 124 -4.66 -14.95 -9.19
N GLU A 125 -3.72 -15.08 -10.12
CA GLU A 125 -3.19 -16.40 -10.52
C GLU A 125 -2.44 -17.08 -9.37
N ILE A 126 -1.64 -16.36 -8.59
CA ILE A 126 -0.90 -16.95 -7.47
C ILE A 126 -1.81 -17.17 -6.26
N GLU A 127 -2.77 -16.27 -6.02
CA GLU A 127 -3.76 -16.37 -4.94
C GLU A 127 -4.65 -17.62 -5.10
N GLU A 128 -4.96 -18.02 -6.33
CA GLU A 128 -5.79 -19.19 -6.63
C GLU A 128 -4.99 -20.51 -6.73
N SER A 129 -3.68 -20.44 -7.00
CA SER A 129 -2.86 -21.62 -7.30
C SER A 129 -1.99 -22.11 -6.15
N ARG A 130 -1.89 -21.36 -5.05
CA ARG A 130 -0.99 -21.70 -3.94
C ARG A 130 -1.72 -21.82 -2.60
N ASP A 131 -1.40 -22.87 -1.87
CA ASP A 131 -1.92 -23.13 -0.52
C ASP A 131 -1.12 -22.44 0.59
N ASP A 132 0.03 -21.82 0.25
CA ASP A 132 0.88 -21.05 1.17
C ASP A 132 0.55 -19.55 1.19
N ILE A 133 -0.54 -19.14 0.53
CA ILE A 133 -1.03 -17.75 0.51
C ILE A 133 -2.35 -17.67 1.26
N LEU A 134 -2.36 -16.95 2.37
CA LEU A 134 -3.59 -16.63 3.09
C LEU A 134 -4.17 -15.31 2.56
N VAL A 135 -5.26 -15.39 1.81
CA VAL A 135 -5.97 -14.22 1.28
C VAL A 135 -7.00 -13.74 2.31
N PHE A 136 -7.07 -12.42 2.52
CA PHE A 136 -8.10 -11.81 3.35
C PHE A 136 -8.75 -10.62 2.65
N THR A 137 -10.07 -10.67 2.48
CA THR A 137 -10.80 -9.69 1.68
C THR A 137 -11.95 -9.08 2.47
N SER A 138 -12.14 -7.76 2.43
CA SER A 138 -13.31 -7.15 3.07
C SER A 138 -14.59 -7.46 2.28
N LYS A 139 -15.75 -7.26 2.90
CA LYS A 139 -16.98 -7.10 2.11
C LYS A 139 -16.82 -5.94 1.11
N PRO A 140 -17.50 -5.99 -0.04
CA PRO A 140 -17.47 -4.90 -1.01
C PRO A 140 -17.80 -3.56 -0.36
N ILE A 141 -16.98 -2.54 -0.61
CA ILE A 141 -17.21 -1.18 -0.13
C ILE A 141 -18.18 -0.53 -1.11
N VAL A 142 -19.46 -0.48 -0.74
CA VAL A 142 -20.56 -0.07 -1.64
C VAL A 142 -21.10 1.33 -1.37
N ASP A 143 -20.91 1.87 -0.16
CA ASP A 143 -21.58 3.11 0.25
C ASP A 143 -20.91 4.36 -0.33
N GLN A 144 -19.58 4.45 -0.22
CA GLN A 144 -18.79 5.58 -0.71
C GLN A 144 -17.33 5.15 -0.99
N PRO A 145 -16.65 5.77 -1.97
CA PRO A 145 -15.24 5.52 -2.21
C PRO A 145 -14.41 5.75 -0.95
N MET A 146 -13.56 4.79 -0.61
CA MET A 146 -12.60 4.92 0.49
C MET A 146 -11.21 5.16 -0.08
N THR A 147 -10.64 6.33 0.21
CA THR A 147 -9.26 6.65 -0.15
C THR A 147 -8.33 6.24 0.98
N ILE A 148 -7.34 5.40 0.68
CA ILE A 148 -6.29 5.00 1.62
C ILE A 148 -5.01 5.75 1.24
N ALA A 149 -4.50 6.56 2.16
CA ALA A 149 -3.27 7.32 1.98
C ALA A 149 -2.51 7.42 3.30
N GLY A 150 -1.20 7.17 3.25
CA GLY A 150 -0.33 7.19 4.42
C GLY A 150 0.45 5.89 4.58
N GLU A 151 0.92 5.66 5.80
CA GLU A 151 1.64 4.44 6.18
C GLU A 151 0.66 3.31 6.48
N MET A 152 0.88 2.14 5.90
CA MET A 152 0.12 0.92 6.21
C MET A 152 0.93 0.05 7.17
N LYS A 153 0.26 -0.48 8.20
CA LYS A 153 0.87 -1.39 9.19
C LYS A 153 -0.03 -2.58 9.37
N VAL A 154 0.60 -3.74 9.51
CA VAL A 154 -0.05 -4.97 9.93
C VAL A 154 0.43 -5.34 11.33
N ARG A 155 -0.48 -5.92 12.12
CA ARG A 155 -0.13 -6.60 13.36
C ARG A 155 -0.62 -8.03 13.24
N LEU A 156 0.31 -8.97 13.23
CA LEU A 156 0.02 -10.39 13.23
C LEU A 156 0.36 -10.97 14.60
N MET A 157 -0.51 -11.86 15.08
CA MET A 157 -0.16 -12.82 16.12
C MET A 157 0.16 -14.12 15.38
N VAL A 158 1.37 -14.61 15.50
CA VAL A 158 1.87 -15.74 14.70
C VAL A 158 2.50 -16.79 15.59
N GLU A 159 2.39 -18.03 15.14
CA GLU A 159 3.11 -19.19 15.68
C GLU A 159 3.82 -19.88 14.51
N SER A 160 4.97 -20.50 14.80
CA SER A 160 5.72 -21.31 13.85
C SER A 160 6.19 -22.59 14.52
N ASN A 161 6.25 -23.67 13.75
CA ASN A 161 6.81 -24.95 14.19
C ASN A 161 8.35 -25.01 14.01
N VAL A 162 8.97 -23.95 13.50
CA VAL A 162 10.42 -23.82 13.34
C VAL A 162 10.95 -22.58 14.07
N GLU A 163 12.27 -22.57 14.32
CA GLU A 163 12.92 -21.49 15.08
C GLU A 163 13.01 -20.15 14.32
N GLY A 164 13.11 -20.21 12.99
CA GLY A 164 13.22 -19.02 12.13
C GLY A 164 12.38 -19.15 10.87
N THR A 165 11.51 -18.18 10.65
CA THR A 165 10.69 -18.03 9.44
C THR A 165 10.34 -16.56 9.22
N ASP A 166 10.04 -16.21 7.98
CA ASP A 166 9.56 -14.88 7.60
C ASP A 166 8.03 -14.89 7.42
N TYR A 167 7.41 -13.72 7.62
CA TYR A 167 6.00 -13.46 7.32
C TYR A 167 5.94 -12.19 6.45
N VAL A 168 5.22 -12.28 5.33
CA VAL A 168 5.10 -11.19 4.36
C VAL A 168 3.63 -10.79 4.22
N THR A 169 3.37 -9.49 4.11
CA THR A 169 2.04 -8.89 3.96
C THR A 169 2.05 -7.76 2.95
#